data_AF-A0A527HFX6-F1
#
_entry.id   AF-A0A527HFX6-F1
#
_cell.length_a   1.000
_cell.length_b   1.000
_cell.length_c   1.000
_cell.angle_alpha   90.00
_cell.angle_beta   90.00
_cell.angle_gamma   90.00
#
_symmetry.space_group_name_H-M   'P 1'
#
loop_
_entity.id
_entity.type
_entity.pdbx_description
1 polymer ?
#
loop_
_entity_poly.entity_id
_entity_poly.type
_entity_poly.pdbx_seq_one_letter_code
_entity_poly.pdbx_strand_id
1 'polypeptide(L)'
;ERFAAGYPANNVLLWGARGMGKSSLVKAVHAQINARTKSDLPLKLIEIHREDIDTLPKLMGLLKAAPFRFILFCDDLSFDHDDTSYKSLKAALEGGVEGRPANVIFYATSNRRHLLPRDMIDNERSTAINPSEAVVEKVSLS
;
A
#
# COMPACT_ATOMS: atom_id res chain seq x y z
N GLU A 1 10.72 8.38 -8.30
CA GLU A 1 11.26 8.59 -9.66
C GLU A 1 11.11 7.35 -10.55
N ARG A 2 11.71 6.20 -10.21
CA ARG A 2 11.62 4.94 -11.00
C ARG A 2 10.20 4.58 -11.44
N PHE A 3 9.25 4.53 -10.50
CA PHE A 3 7.85 4.21 -10.80
C PHE A 3 7.22 5.20 -11.78
N ALA A 4 7.45 6.51 -11.60
CA ALA A 4 6.94 7.54 -12.50
C ALA A 4 7.49 7.41 -13.93
N ALA A 5 8.75 6.99 -14.05
CA ALA A 5 9.40 6.67 -15.34
C ALA A 5 9.02 5.29 -15.91
N GLY A 6 8.17 4.55 -15.20
CA GLY A 6 7.62 3.27 -15.63
C GLY A 6 8.42 2.02 -15.35
N TYR A 7 9.42 2.13 -14.49
CA TYR A 7 10.17 1.00 -13.99
C TYR A 7 9.52 0.39 -12.73
N PRO A 8 9.80 -0.89 -12.43
CA PRO A 8 9.40 -1.51 -11.17
C PRO A 8 9.90 -0.73 -9.95
N ALA A 9 9.07 -0.71 -8.90
CA ALA A 9 9.33 -0.10 -7.61
C ALA A 9 8.55 -0.83 -6.52
N ASN A 10 8.99 -0.67 -5.28
CA ASN A 10 8.43 -1.38 -4.12
C ASN A 10 7.27 -0.60 -3.50
N ASN A 11 6.30 -1.34 -2.96
CA ASN A 11 5.35 -0.79 -2.01
C ASN A 11 6.09 -0.28 -0.75
N VAL A 12 5.50 0.67 -0.05
CA VAL A 12 6.12 1.32 1.13
C VAL A 12 5.15 1.36 2.29
N LEU A 13 5.61 0.98 3.48
CA LEU A 13 4.95 1.33 4.74
C LEU A 13 5.89 2.23 5.56
N LEU A 14 5.38 3.39 5.97
CA LEU A 14 6.06 4.30 6.90
C LEU A 14 5.39 4.20 8.28
N TRP A 15 6.11 3.73 9.29
CA TRP A 15 5.59 3.68 10.66
C TRP A 15 6.37 4.62 11.58
N GLY A 16 5.70 5.11 12.62
CA GLY A 16 6.29 6.00 13.62
C GLY A 16 5.22 6.75 14.40
N ALA A 17 5.61 7.51 15.41
CA ALA A 17 4.65 8.24 16.23
C ALA A 17 3.80 9.24 15.42
N ARG A 18 2.62 9.56 15.94
CA ARG A 18 1.76 10.63 15.39
C ARG A 18 2.53 11.94 15.37
N GLY A 19 2.35 12.73 14.31
CA GLY A 19 3.01 14.03 14.15
C GLY A 19 4.43 13.98 13.56
N MET A 20 5.00 12.82 13.27
CA MET A 20 6.33 12.69 12.63
C MET A 20 6.36 12.99 11.12
N GLY A 21 5.30 13.58 10.57
CA GLY A 21 5.28 14.02 9.16
C GLY A 21 5.27 12.91 8.11
N LYS A 22 4.88 11.68 8.46
CA LYS A 22 4.87 10.51 7.54
C LYS A 22 4.02 10.77 6.27
N SER A 23 2.79 11.25 6.45
CA SER A 23 1.87 11.56 5.35
C SER A 23 2.37 12.75 4.54
N SER A 24 2.87 13.78 5.23
CA SER A 24 3.50 14.95 4.60
C SER A 24 4.70 14.57 3.74
N LEU A 25 5.52 13.61 4.18
CA LEU A 25 6.66 13.10 3.42
C LEU A 25 6.21 12.46 2.11
N VAL A 26 5.18 11.60 2.13
CA VAL A 26 4.64 10.98 0.91
C VAL A 26 4.12 12.04 -0.06
N LYS A 27 3.29 12.97 0.45
CA LYS A 27 2.71 14.06 -0.35
C LYS A 27 3.79 15.00 -0.93
N ALA A 28 4.82 15.33 -0.14
CA ALA A 28 5.94 16.17 -0.58
C ALA A 28 6.81 15.48 -1.65
N VAL A 29 7.13 14.19 -1.47
CA VAL A 29 7.90 13.42 -2.45
C VAL A 29 7.13 13.27 -3.76
N HIS A 30 5.82 13.01 -3.70
CA HIS A 30 4.95 12.98 -4.87
C HIS A 30 4.98 14.31 -5.64
N ALA A 31 4.78 15.43 -4.93
CA ALA A 31 4.84 16.77 -5.53
C ALA A 31 6.21 17.06 -6.16
N GLN A 32 7.29 16.72 -5.46
CA GLN A 32 8.66 16.92 -5.93
C GLN A 32 8.98 16.11 -7.19
N ILE A 33 8.51 14.85 -7.27
CA ILE A 33 8.69 14.01 -8.45
C ILE A 33 7.97 14.62 -9.65
N ASN A 34 6.72 15.07 -9.47
CA ASN A 34 5.97 15.71 -10.56
C ASN A 34 6.64 17.01 -11.03
N ALA A 35 7.14 17.83 -10.11
CA ALA A 35 7.85 19.07 -10.44
C ALA A 35 9.14 18.82 -11.27
N ARG A 36 9.85 17.72 -10.98
CA ARG A 36 11.10 17.35 -11.68
C ARG A 36 10.86 16.69 -13.03
N THR A 37 9.85 15.82 -13.14
CA THR A 37 9.67 14.95 -14.31
C THR A 37 9.06 15.70 -15.51
N LYS A 38 8.32 16.81 -15.27
CA LYS A 38 7.66 17.63 -16.31
C LYS A 38 7.00 16.80 -17.43
N SER A 39 6.32 15.71 -17.06
CA SER A 39 5.66 14.81 -18.00
C SER A 39 4.23 15.28 -18.27
N ASP A 40 3.75 15.10 -19.50
CA ASP A 40 2.35 15.27 -19.88
C ASP A 40 1.41 14.31 -19.14
N LEU A 41 1.96 13.21 -18.59
CA LEU A 41 1.25 12.23 -17.76
C LEU A 41 1.78 12.31 -16.33
N PRO A 42 1.27 13.24 -15.50
CA PRO A 42 1.72 13.39 -14.12
C PRO A 42 1.38 12.15 -13.30
N LEU A 43 2.27 11.82 -12.35
CA LEU A 43 2.01 10.81 -11.34
C LEU A 43 0.80 11.24 -10.50
N LYS A 44 -0.20 10.38 -10.37
CA LYS A 44 -1.40 10.63 -9.59
C LYS A 44 -1.25 10.06 -8.19
N LEU A 45 -1.78 10.77 -7.19
CA LEU A 45 -1.88 10.31 -5.81
C LEU A 45 -3.37 10.16 -5.50
N ILE A 46 -3.78 8.97 -5.07
CA ILE A 46 -5.15 8.68 -4.65
C ILE A 46 -5.08 8.28 -3.18
N GLU A 47 -5.72 9.06 -2.33
CA GLU A 47 -5.83 8.78 -0.90
C GLU A 47 -7.03 7.86 -0.67
N ILE A 48 -6.80 6.77 0.07
CA ILE A 48 -7.80 5.75 0.38
C ILE A 48 -7.92 5.66 1.90
N HIS A 49 -9.14 5.85 2.39
CA HIS A 49 -9.44 5.67 3.80
C HIS A 49 -9.52 4.18 4.15
N ARG A 50 -9.28 3.85 5.41
CA ARG A 50 -9.28 2.45 5.89
C ARG A 50 -10.62 1.77 5.61
N GLU A 51 -11.72 2.47 5.84
CA GLU A 51 -13.09 2.01 5.59
C GLU A 51 -13.38 1.71 4.10
N ASP A 52 -12.59 2.24 3.18
CA ASP A 52 -12.77 2.04 1.74
C ASP A 52 -11.85 0.95 1.17
N ILE A 53 -11.05 0.28 1.99
CA ILE A 53 -10.09 -0.74 1.53
C ILE A 53 -10.79 -1.90 0.80
N ASP A 54 -12.01 -2.26 1.18
CA ASP A 54 -12.80 -3.29 0.49
C ASP A 54 -13.18 -2.90 -0.95
N THR A 55 -13.07 -1.61 -1.31
CA THR A 55 -13.33 -1.12 -2.68
C THR A 55 -12.11 -1.21 -3.60
N LEU A 56 -10.92 -1.53 -3.05
CA LEU A 56 -9.67 -1.59 -3.81
C LEU A 56 -9.74 -2.46 -5.05
N PRO A 57 -10.31 -3.69 -5.05
CA PRO A 57 -10.37 -4.52 -6.26
C PRO A 57 -11.08 -3.81 -7.41
N LYS A 58 -12.21 -3.14 -7.14
CA LYS A 58 -12.96 -2.37 -8.13
C LYS A 58 -12.14 -1.17 -8.63
N LEU A 59 -11.47 -0.46 -7.72
CA LEU A 59 -10.61 0.67 -8.09
C LEU A 59 -9.46 0.21 -8.99
N MET A 60 -8.79 -0.90 -8.68
CA MET A 60 -7.70 -1.44 -9.49
C MET A 60 -8.13 -1.70 -10.94
N GLY A 61 -9.34 -2.23 -11.14
CA GLY A 61 -9.93 -2.44 -12.48
C GLY A 61 -10.06 -1.14 -13.27
N LEU A 62 -10.49 -0.05 -12.63
CA LEU A 62 -10.61 1.27 -13.26
C LEU A 62 -9.23 1.87 -13.58
N LEU A 63 -8.28 1.77 -12.65
CA LEU A 63 -6.95 2.35 -12.81
C LEU A 63 -6.13 1.65 -13.89
N LYS A 64 -6.31 0.34 -14.07
CA LYS A 64 -5.60 -0.47 -15.07
C LYS A 64 -5.76 0.06 -16.50
N ALA A 65 -6.93 0.61 -16.84
CA ALA A 65 -7.23 1.15 -18.16
C ALA A 65 -6.77 2.61 -18.37
N ALA A 66 -6.39 3.30 -17.30
CA ALA A 66 -6.01 4.71 -17.37
C ALA A 66 -4.53 4.89 -17.79
N PRO A 67 -4.20 5.95 -18.56
CA PRO A 67 -2.84 6.18 -19.05
C PRO A 67 -1.87 6.68 -17.95
N PHE A 68 -2.39 6.99 -16.76
CA PHE A 68 -1.60 7.51 -15.65
C PHE A 68 -0.99 6.40 -14.81
N ARG A 69 0.00 6.80 -14.02
CA ARG A 69 0.54 5.99 -12.92
C ARG A 69 0.00 6.52 -11.60
N PHE A 70 -0.29 5.62 -10.67
CA PHE A 70 -0.99 5.94 -9.44
C PHE A 70 -0.21 5.45 -8.22
N ILE A 71 0.00 6.35 -7.27
CA ILE A 71 0.26 5.97 -5.88
C ILE A 71 -1.11 5.86 -5.21
N LEU A 72 -1.48 4.65 -4.78
CA LEU A 72 -2.55 4.46 -3.81
C LEU A 72 -1.97 4.67 -2.42
N PHE A 73 -2.52 5.61 -1.68
CA PHE A 73 -2.01 6.05 -0.39
C PHE A 73 -3.04 5.82 0.71
N CYS A 74 -2.75 4.91 1.64
CA CYS A 74 -3.54 4.75 2.86
C CYS A 74 -2.86 5.48 4.03
N ASP A 75 -3.52 6.51 4.56
CA ASP A 75 -3.02 7.20 5.74
C ASP A 75 -3.50 6.55 7.05
N ASP A 76 -2.65 6.56 8.07
CA ASP A 76 -2.88 5.97 9.40
C ASP A 76 -3.49 4.55 9.37
N LEU A 77 -2.93 3.69 8.53
CA LEU A 77 -3.33 2.31 8.38
C LEU A 77 -3.04 1.53 9.66
N SER A 78 -4.10 1.03 10.30
CA SER A 78 -4.04 0.03 11.36
C SER A 78 -5.37 -0.72 11.41
N PHE A 79 -5.33 -1.98 11.80
CA PHE A 79 -6.50 -2.84 11.89
C PHE A 79 -6.74 -3.21 13.36
N ASP A 80 -8.01 -3.37 13.71
CA ASP A 80 -8.44 -3.94 14.99
C ASP A 80 -9.03 -5.34 14.75
N HIS A 81 -9.32 -6.11 15.81
CA HIS A 81 -9.72 -7.53 15.71
C HIS A 81 -10.93 -7.78 14.80
N ASP A 82 -11.89 -6.87 14.76
CA ASP A 82 -13.13 -7.02 13.98
C ASP A 82 -13.01 -6.51 12.54
N ASP A 83 -11.83 -6.01 12.14
CA ASP A 83 -11.64 -5.39 10.83
C ASP A 83 -11.32 -6.43 9.74
N THR A 84 -12.32 -6.73 8.91
CA THR A 84 -12.17 -7.67 7.78
C THR A 84 -11.40 -7.07 6.60
N SER A 85 -11.22 -5.75 6.56
CA SER A 85 -10.62 -5.03 5.43
C SER A 85 -9.15 -5.37 5.23
N TYR A 86 -8.47 -5.90 6.27
CA TYR A 86 -7.10 -6.42 6.15
C TYR A 86 -6.99 -7.50 5.07
N LYS A 87 -7.99 -8.38 4.92
CA LYS A 87 -7.95 -9.44 3.90
C LYS A 87 -7.99 -8.86 2.49
N SER A 88 -8.79 -7.83 2.28
CA SER A 88 -8.88 -7.11 1.00
C SER A 88 -7.56 -6.41 0.67
N LEU A 89 -6.92 -5.78 1.67
CA LEU A 89 -5.59 -5.20 1.50
C LEU A 89 -4.54 -6.26 1.17
N LYS A 90 -4.50 -7.37 1.93
CA LYS A 90 -3.57 -8.48 1.70
C LYS A 90 -3.72 -9.03 0.28
N ALA A 91 -4.96 -9.32 -0.15
CA ALA A 91 -5.24 -9.78 -1.51
C ALA A 91 -4.80 -8.78 -2.60
N ALA A 92 -4.91 -7.47 -2.35
CA ALA A 92 -4.45 -6.43 -3.27
C ALA A 92 -2.91 -6.32 -3.33
N LEU A 93 -2.21 -6.60 -2.22
CA LEU A 93 -0.75 -6.58 -2.12
C LEU A 93 -0.09 -7.84 -2.68
N GLU A 94 -0.61 -9.01 -2.29
CA GLU A 94 -0.15 -10.33 -2.74
C GLU A 94 -0.50 -10.56 -4.21
N GLY A 95 -1.48 -9.83 -4.73
CA GLY A 95 -1.95 -9.96 -6.10
C GLY A 95 -2.75 -11.24 -6.27
N GLY A 96 -4.02 -11.21 -5.85
CA GLY A 96 -5.01 -12.26 -6.14
C GLY A 96 -5.16 -12.54 -7.65
N VAL A 97 -6.22 -13.24 -8.07
CA VAL A 97 -6.39 -13.76 -9.45
C VAL A 97 -6.12 -12.73 -10.56
N GLU A 98 -6.40 -11.44 -10.35
CA GLU A 98 -6.18 -10.37 -11.35
C GLU A 98 -4.87 -9.58 -11.16
N GLY A 99 -4.20 -9.71 -10.01
CA GLY A 99 -2.95 -9.03 -9.67
C GLY A 99 -3.06 -7.50 -9.52
N ARG A 100 -2.03 -6.88 -8.91
CA ARG A 100 -1.89 -5.41 -8.89
C ARG A 100 -1.52 -4.90 -10.29
N PRO A 101 -2.22 -3.88 -10.85
CA PRO A 101 -1.84 -3.28 -12.12
C PRO A 101 -0.42 -2.71 -12.11
N ALA A 102 0.31 -2.85 -13.22
CA ALA A 102 1.69 -2.36 -13.36
C ALA A 102 1.83 -0.82 -13.27
N ASN A 103 0.72 -0.10 -13.42
CA ASN A 103 0.63 1.36 -13.28
C ASN A 103 0.14 1.80 -11.89
N VAL A 104 0.01 0.90 -10.91
CA VAL A 104 -0.38 1.21 -9.53
C VAL A 104 0.72 0.80 -8.55
N ILE A 105 1.02 1.62 -7.55
CA ILE A 105 1.92 1.29 -6.42
C ILE A 105 1.26 1.65 -5.09
N PHE A 106 1.50 0.87 -4.03
CA PHE A 106 0.82 1.05 -2.75
C PHE A 106 1.76 1.62 -1.67
N TYR A 107 1.39 2.79 -1.13
CA TYR A 107 2.09 3.48 -0.05
C TYR A 107 1.15 3.59 1.14
N ALA A 108 1.64 3.39 2.35
CA ALA A 108 0.85 3.60 3.56
C ALA A 108 1.67 4.24 4.68
N THR A 109 0.97 4.90 5.60
CA THR A 109 1.55 5.26 6.91
C THR A 109 0.86 4.50 8.03
N SER A 110 1.53 4.32 9.16
CA SER A 110 0.91 3.80 10.37
C SER A 110 1.47 4.48 11.62
N ASN A 111 0.60 4.74 12.59
CA ASN A 111 1.04 5.10 13.94
C ASN A 111 1.44 3.87 14.79
N ARG A 112 1.18 2.65 14.30
CA ARG A 112 1.54 1.38 14.94
C ARG A 112 2.67 0.72 14.16
N ARG A 113 3.60 0.05 14.87
CA ARG A 113 4.65 -0.76 14.22
C ARG A 113 4.03 -1.99 13.52
N HIS A 114 3.02 -2.58 14.15
CA HIS A 114 2.28 -3.72 13.63
C HIS A 114 0.93 -3.22 13.12
N LEU A 115 0.61 -3.55 11.87
CA LEU A 115 -0.69 -3.23 11.27
C LEU A 115 -1.82 -4.06 11.88
N LEU A 116 -1.50 -5.29 12.28
CA LEU A 116 -2.41 -6.24 12.91
C LEU A 116 -2.15 -6.35 14.43
N PRO A 117 -3.19 -6.63 15.21
CA PRO A 117 -3.07 -7.12 16.59
C PRO A 117 -2.36 -8.47 16.68
N ARG A 118 -1.74 -8.77 17.83
CA ARG A 118 -0.92 -9.98 18.03
C ARG A 118 -1.69 -11.28 17.79
N ASP A 119 -2.88 -11.42 18.35
CA ASP A 119 -3.66 -12.66 18.21
C ASP A 119 -4.00 -12.97 16.76
N MET A 120 -4.23 -11.93 15.93
CA MET A 120 -4.45 -12.09 14.49
C MET A 120 -3.18 -12.54 13.76
N ILE A 121 -2.02 -12.02 14.16
CA ILE A 121 -0.72 -12.44 13.62
C ILE A 121 -0.47 -13.93 13.92
N ASP A 122 -0.78 -14.37 15.13
CA ASP A 122 -0.56 -15.77 15.55
C ASP A 122 -1.52 -16.73 14.82
N ASN A 123 -2.76 -16.31 14.56
CA ASN A 123 -3.72 -17.08 13.76
C ASN A 123 -3.31 -17.18 12.28
N GLU A 124 -2.81 -16.11 11.67
CA GLU A 124 -2.27 -16.13 10.31
C GLU A 124 -1.06 -17.07 10.19
N ARG A 125 -0.14 -17.04 11.18
CA ARG A 125 1.02 -17.94 11.21
C ARG A 125 0.62 -19.41 11.34
N SER A 126 -0.40 -19.70 12.14
CA SER A 126 -0.86 -21.07 12.39
C SER A 126 -1.55 -21.71 11.17
N THR A 127 -2.02 -20.89 10.23
CA THR A 127 -2.75 -21.34 9.03
C THR A 127 -1.92 -21.25 7.75
N ALA A 128 -0.70 -20.70 7.80
CA ALA A 128 0.19 -20.58 6.66
C ALA A 128 0.82 -21.94 6.28
N ILE A 129 0.61 -22.37 5.03
CA ILE A 129 1.05 -23.68 4.52
C ILE A 129 2.55 -23.69 4.13
N ASN A 130 3.17 -22.53 3.87
CA ASN A 130 4.57 -22.43 3.43
C ASN A 130 5.42 -21.56 4.40
N PRO A 131 6.28 -22.18 5.25
CA PRO A 131 7.14 -21.44 6.20
C PRO A 131 8.25 -20.61 5.54
N SER A 132 8.58 -20.89 4.27
CA SER A 132 9.76 -20.37 3.58
C SER A 132 9.55 -19.03 2.84
N GLU A 133 8.31 -18.62 2.61
CA GLU A 133 7.99 -17.31 1.98
C GLU A 133 7.97 -16.16 3.00
N ALA A 134 7.97 -16.47 4.30
CA ALA A 134 7.90 -15.50 5.40
C ALA A 134 9.16 -14.64 5.62
N VAL A 135 10.20 -14.79 4.78
CA VAL A 135 11.53 -14.16 5.02
C VAL A 135 11.79 -12.94 4.12
N VAL A 136 10.95 -12.70 3.09
CA VAL A 136 11.15 -11.54 2.17
C VAL A 136 10.18 -10.37 2.46
N GLU A 137 9.11 -10.55 3.25
CA GLU A 137 8.32 -9.44 3.81
C GLU A 137 8.92 -8.89 5.12
N LYS A 138 10.17 -8.41 5.06
CA LYS A 138 10.87 -7.84 6.22
C LYS A 138 10.59 -6.35 6.45
N VAL A 139 9.39 -5.87 6.10
CA VAL A 139 8.92 -4.54 6.49
C VAL A 139 7.46 -4.64 6.91
N SER A 140 7.25 -4.93 8.21
CA SER A 140 6.04 -4.61 9.01
C SER A 140 5.01 -5.70 9.38
N LEU A 141 5.35 -7.00 9.30
CA LEU A 141 4.48 -8.09 9.83
C LEU A 141 5.15 -8.96 10.91
N SER A 142 5.90 -8.36 11.83
CA SER A 142 6.35 -9.00 13.10
C SER A 142 6.56 -7.98 14.20
#